data_AF-D0W5E1-F1
#
_entry.id   AF-D0W5E1-F1
#
_cell.length_a   1.000
_cell.length_b   1.000
_cell.length_c   1.000
_cell.angle_alpha   90.00
_cell.angle_beta   90.00
_cell.angle_gamma   90.00
#
_symmetry.space_group_name_H-M   'P 1'
#
loop_
_entity.id
_entity.type
_entity.pdbx_description
1 polymer ?
#
loop_
_entity_poly.entity_id
_entity_poly.type
_entity_poly.pdbx_seq_one_letter_code
_entity_poly.pdbx_strand_id
1 'polypeptide(L)'
;MKYYRWVWFAAISCLLLSAVFIAPYLTAFHEQEKTFEYAELTVTAPNRSGRAIKLNADGQHYRLSCYGFDGLCTEGNIGRTIRAEQVRTVLSDTVGKGFLNGVLLEYRNSGSIHTNKEFAHPEGRLIEVLAQPAIFSLKLGILLLLPAIFLRLKRM
;
A
#
# COMPACT_ATOMS: atom_id res chain seq x y z
N MET A 1 11.69 2.01 -36.11
CA MET A 1 10.75 0.86 -35.90
C MET A 1 10.86 0.18 -34.53
N LYS A 2 12.06 -0.04 -33.96
CA LYS A 2 12.24 -0.73 -32.66
C LYS A 2 11.53 -0.07 -31.47
N TYR A 3 11.66 1.24 -31.28
CA TYR A 3 11.14 1.96 -30.10
C TYR A 3 9.63 1.83 -29.88
N TYR A 4 8.84 1.86 -30.95
CA TYR A 4 7.38 1.70 -30.88
C TYR A 4 6.94 0.38 -30.22
N ARG A 5 7.62 -0.73 -30.55
CA ARG A 5 7.29 -2.06 -30.03
C ARG A 5 7.62 -2.17 -28.53
N TRP A 6 8.69 -1.49 -28.10
CA TRP A 6 9.07 -1.37 -26.69
C TRP A 6 8.08 -0.53 -25.88
N VAL A 7 7.61 0.59 -26.42
CA VAL A 7 6.60 1.43 -25.74
C VAL A 7 5.28 0.69 -25.56
N TRP A 8 4.83 -0.05 -26.59
CA TRP A 8 3.63 -0.90 -26.48
C TRP A 8 3.79 -2.00 -25.43
N PHE A 9 4.94 -2.68 -25.44
CA PHE A 9 5.23 -3.72 -24.45
C PHE A 9 5.25 -3.15 -23.03
N ALA A 10 5.87 -1.98 -22.83
CA ALA A 10 5.92 -1.31 -21.54
C ALA A 10 4.53 -0.87 -21.07
N ALA A 11 3.71 -0.30 -21.96
CA ALA A 11 2.34 0.13 -21.63
C ALA A 11 1.46 -1.05 -21.20
N ILE A 12 1.47 -2.15 -21.98
CA ILE A 12 0.72 -3.37 -21.65
C ILE A 12 1.22 -3.97 -20.33
N SER A 13 2.54 -4.02 -20.12
CA SER A 13 3.12 -4.53 -18.87
C SER A 13 2.64 -3.73 -17.65
N CYS A 14 2.58 -2.39 -17.77
CA CYS A 14 2.08 -1.53 -16.70
C CYS A 14 0.59 -1.75 -16.41
N LEU A 15 -0.23 -1.94 -17.45
CA LEU A 15 -1.66 -2.27 -17.27
C LEU A 15 -1.85 -3.65 -16.60
N LEU A 16 -1.07 -4.66 -17.01
CA LEU A 16 -1.12 -5.98 -16.40
C LEU A 16 -0.68 -5.93 -14.93
N LEU A 17 0.40 -5.19 -14.62
CA LEU A 17 0.84 -4.98 -13.24
C LEU A 17 -0.23 -4.29 -12.41
N SER A 18 -0.90 -3.27 -12.95
CA SER A 18 -2.03 -2.61 -12.27
C SER A 18 -3.14 -3.61 -11.92
N ALA A 19 -3.53 -4.47 -12.87
CA ALA A 19 -4.54 -5.50 -12.64
C ALA A 19 -4.11 -6.49 -11.53
N VAL A 20 -2.84 -6.92 -11.52
CA VAL A 20 -2.30 -7.82 -10.48
C VAL A 20 -2.32 -7.15 -9.10
N PHE A 21 -1.98 -5.87 -9.02
CA PHE A 21 -1.96 -5.16 -7.73
C PHE A 21 -3.35 -4.82 -7.20
N ILE A 22 -4.36 -4.63 -8.06
CA ILE A 22 -5.71 -4.29 -7.62
C ILE A 22 -6.59 -5.53 -7.38
N ALA A 23 -6.28 -6.67 -8.01
CA ALA A 23 -7.07 -7.90 -7.90
C ALA A 23 -7.36 -8.34 -6.44
N PRO A 24 -6.41 -8.29 -5.49
CA PRO A 24 -6.68 -8.67 -4.09
C PRO A 24 -7.73 -7.80 -3.40
N TYR A 25 -7.93 -6.57 -3.87
CA TYR A 25 -8.86 -5.60 -3.28
C TYR A 25 -10.24 -5.56 -3.99
N LEU A 26 -10.38 -6.18 -5.16
CA LEU A 26 -11.66 -6.16 -5.90
C LEU A 26 -12.65 -7.24 -5.46
N THR A 27 -12.16 -8.38 -4.97
CA THR A 27 -13.01 -9.57 -4.79
C THR A 27 -13.42 -9.85 -3.34
N ALA A 28 -12.80 -9.18 -2.35
CA ALA A 28 -13.02 -9.51 -0.94
C ALA A 28 -12.78 -8.34 0.03
N PHE A 29 -12.70 -7.10 -0.44
CA PHE A 29 -12.29 -5.99 0.41
C PHE A 29 -13.38 -5.60 1.41
N HIS A 30 -13.11 -5.88 2.69
CA HIS A 30 -13.92 -5.41 3.82
C HIS A 30 -13.00 -4.64 4.76
N GLU A 31 -13.38 -3.40 5.04
CA GLU A 31 -12.70 -2.54 6.00
C GLU A 31 -13.23 -2.87 7.39
N GLN A 32 -12.34 -3.18 8.33
CA GLN A 32 -12.69 -3.40 9.73
C GLN A 32 -11.71 -2.65 10.61
N GLU A 33 -12.25 -1.82 11.51
CA GLU A 33 -11.45 -1.25 12.58
C GLU A 33 -11.17 -2.33 13.64
N LYS A 34 -9.90 -2.48 14.01
CA LYS A 34 -9.46 -3.36 15.09
C LYS A 34 -8.58 -2.60 16.07
N THR A 35 -8.82 -2.86 17.34
CA THR A 35 -8.04 -2.35 18.46
C THR A 35 -7.33 -3.51 19.13
N PHE A 36 -6.02 -3.37 19.31
CA PHE A 36 -5.18 -4.31 20.02
C PHE A 36 -4.71 -3.65 21.32
N GLU A 37 -4.82 -4.35 22.45
CA GLU A 37 -4.28 -3.80 23.70
C GLU A 37 -2.77 -3.64 23.64
N TYR A 38 -2.09 -4.61 23.03
CA TYR A 38 -0.64 -4.62 22.85
C TYR A 38 -0.28 -5.09 21.45
N ALA A 39 0.68 -4.40 20.81
CA ALA A 39 1.26 -4.84 19.55
C ALA A 39 2.72 -4.44 19.42
N GLU A 40 3.47 -5.22 18.65
CA GLU A 40 4.80 -4.84 18.19
C GLU A 40 4.71 -4.28 16.77
N LEU A 41 5.17 -3.05 16.59
CA LEU A 41 5.27 -2.35 15.31
C LEU A 41 6.73 -2.40 14.85
N THR A 42 7.01 -3.03 13.72
CA THR A 42 8.34 -3.04 13.12
C THR A 42 8.29 -2.43 11.72
N VAL A 43 9.10 -1.41 11.46
CA VAL A 43 9.19 -0.87 10.09
C VAL A 43 10.02 -1.82 9.23
N THR A 44 9.45 -2.21 8.10
CA THR A 44 10.07 -3.12 7.14
C THR A 44 10.24 -2.41 5.81
N ALA A 45 11.34 -2.68 5.12
CA ALA A 45 11.60 -2.19 3.78
C ALA A 45 12.06 -3.35 2.91
N PRO A 46 11.17 -4.24 2.45
CA PRO A 46 11.59 -5.32 1.57
C PRO A 46 12.05 -4.71 0.26
N ASN A 47 13.14 -5.24 -0.30
CA ASN A 47 13.88 -4.74 -1.47
C ASN A 47 13.04 -4.36 -2.71
N ARG A 48 11.74 -4.67 -2.77
CA ARG A 48 10.89 -4.51 -3.97
C ARG A 48 9.46 -4.00 -3.72
N SER A 49 9.04 -3.72 -2.49
CA SER A 49 7.61 -3.53 -2.16
C SER A 49 7.27 -2.26 -1.37
N GLY A 50 8.16 -1.27 -1.37
CA GLY A 50 8.02 -0.08 -0.53
C GLY A 50 8.16 -0.38 0.97
N ARG A 51 8.24 0.68 1.78
CA ARG A 51 8.28 0.56 3.24
C ARG A 51 6.88 0.27 3.78
N ALA A 52 6.80 -0.54 4.82
CA ALA A 52 5.56 -0.94 5.46
C ALA A 52 5.76 -1.16 6.96
N ILE A 53 4.70 -1.02 7.74
CA ILE A 53 4.72 -1.30 9.18
C ILE A 53 4.22 -2.74 9.37
N LYS A 54 5.10 -3.62 9.86
CA LYS A 54 4.70 -4.95 10.31
C LYS A 54 4.10 -4.81 11.71
N LEU A 55 2.84 -5.18 11.88
CA LEU A 55 2.14 -5.21 13.17
C LEU A 55 2.02 -6.67 13.61
N ASN A 56 2.58 -7.00 14.78
CA ASN A 56 2.40 -8.29 15.44
C ASN A 56 1.51 -8.10 16.67
N ALA A 57 0.33 -8.72 16.68
CA ALA A 57 -0.61 -8.66 17.80
C ALA A 57 -1.38 -9.98 17.88
N ASP A 58 -1.62 -10.50 19.08
CA ASP A 58 -2.42 -11.71 19.33
C ASP A 58 -2.02 -12.94 18.49
N GLY A 59 -0.72 -13.12 18.24
CA GLY A 59 -0.20 -14.21 17.40
C GLY A 59 -0.48 -14.06 15.90
N GLN A 60 -1.07 -12.92 15.48
CA GLN A 60 -1.31 -12.57 14.09
C GLN A 60 -0.26 -11.56 13.58
N HIS A 61 -0.07 -11.56 12.27
CA HIS A 61 0.88 -10.68 11.59
C HIS A 61 0.18 -9.92 10.47
N TYR A 62 0.23 -8.59 10.57
CA TYR A 62 -0.35 -7.69 9.59
C TYR A 62 0.73 -6.82 8.98
N ARG A 63 0.49 -6.36 7.76
CA ARG A 63 1.39 -5.48 7.04
C ARG A 63 0.65 -4.21 6.66
N LEU A 64 0.95 -3.12 7.33
CA LEU A 64 0.24 -1.86 7.22
C LEU A 64 0.99 -0.88 6.32
N SER A 65 0.23 -0.03 5.63
CA SER A 65 0.76 1.11 4.91
C SER A 65 1.38 2.12 5.88
N CYS A 66 2.39 2.85 5.41
CA CYS A 66 3.01 3.95 6.13
C CYS A 66 2.20 5.26 6.08
N TYR A 67 1.08 5.27 5.36
CA TYR A 67 0.23 6.45 5.17
C TYR A 67 -0.12 7.13 6.50
N GLY A 68 0.17 8.43 6.61
CA GLY A 68 -0.04 9.22 7.82
C GLY A 68 0.93 8.96 8.97
N PHE A 69 1.91 8.09 8.77
CA PHE A 69 3.01 7.79 9.69
C PHE A 69 4.37 7.77 8.95
N ASP A 70 4.56 8.63 7.96
CA ASP A 70 5.79 8.67 7.16
C ASP A 70 7.05 8.90 8.00
N GLY A 71 6.93 9.70 9.07
CA GLY A 71 8.02 9.91 10.05
C GLY A 71 8.45 8.62 10.75
N LEU A 72 7.50 7.72 11.02
CA LEU A 72 7.78 6.38 11.55
C LEU A 72 8.52 5.55 10.51
N CYS A 73 8.10 5.63 9.24
CA CYS A 73 8.67 4.87 8.12
C CYS A 73 9.92 5.50 7.48
N THR A 74 10.66 6.33 8.20
CA THR A 74 11.97 6.85 7.76
C THR A 74 13.05 5.77 7.75
N GLU A 75 14.12 5.96 6.97
CA GLU A 75 15.20 4.95 6.83
C GLU A 75 15.84 4.58 8.17
N GLY A 76 16.03 5.58 9.04
CA GLY A 76 16.62 5.37 10.37
C GLY A 76 15.79 4.48 11.30
N ASN A 77 14.51 4.20 10.96
CA ASN A 77 13.64 3.35 11.75
C ASN A 77 13.44 1.95 11.14
N ILE A 78 14.04 1.64 9.98
CA ILE A 78 13.92 0.31 9.36
C ILE A 78 14.53 -0.74 10.30
N GLY A 79 13.77 -1.82 10.55
CA GLY A 79 14.15 -2.89 11.47
C GLY A 79 13.96 -2.56 12.95
N ARG A 80 13.59 -1.32 13.28
CA ARG A 80 13.28 -0.93 14.65
C ARG A 80 11.92 -1.48 15.05
N THR A 81 11.87 -2.17 16.19
CA THR A 81 10.63 -2.64 16.80
C THR A 81 10.20 -1.69 17.91
N ILE A 82 8.93 -1.32 17.90
CA ILE A 82 8.28 -0.44 18.85
C ILE A 82 7.18 -1.25 19.53
N ARG A 83 7.27 -1.37 20.85
CA ARG A 83 6.19 -1.93 21.65
C ARG A 83 5.15 -0.85 21.88
N ALA A 84 3.93 -1.09 21.44
CA ALA A 84 2.86 -0.13 21.49
C ALA A 84 1.65 -0.70 22.24
N GLU A 85 0.95 0.19 22.91
CA GLU A 85 -0.28 -0.09 23.64
C GLU A 85 -1.45 0.59 22.93
N GLN A 86 -2.67 0.05 23.11
CA GLN A 86 -3.90 0.62 22.57
C GLN A 86 -3.79 0.95 21.08
N VAL A 87 -3.39 -0.05 20.29
CA VAL A 87 -3.11 0.12 18.87
C VAL A 87 -4.40 -0.01 18.07
N ARG A 88 -4.83 1.07 17.45
CA ARG A 88 -6.01 1.09 16.57
C ARG A 88 -5.57 1.04 15.11
N THR A 89 -6.23 0.22 14.33
CA THR A 89 -5.93 -0.01 12.90
C THR A 89 -7.22 -0.17 12.12
N VAL A 90 -7.20 0.18 10.83
CA VAL A 90 -8.21 -0.30 9.88
C VAL A 90 -7.54 -1.36 9.02
N LEU A 91 -8.13 -2.53 8.97
CA LEU A 91 -7.60 -3.70 8.29
C LEU A 91 -8.56 -4.19 7.22
N SER A 92 -7.99 -4.91 6.27
CA SER A 92 -8.71 -5.79 5.36
C SER A 92 -8.19 -7.21 5.54
N ASP A 93 -8.95 -8.01 6.30
CA ASP A 93 -8.56 -9.36 6.75
C ASP A 93 -8.47 -10.38 5.61
N THR A 94 -9.03 -10.05 4.45
CA THR A 94 -9.13 -10.93 3.28
C THR A 94 -7.98 -10.77 2.31
N VAL A 95 -7.14 -9.75 2.50
CA VAL A 95 -6.01 -9.47 1.62
C VAL A 95 -4.89 -10.48 1.88
N GLY A 96 -4.48 -11.19 0.83
CA GLY A 96 -3.54 -12.31 0.89
C GLY A 96 -2.18 -11.98 1.54
N LYS A 97 -1.50 -13.02 2.04
CA LYS A 97 -0.18 -12.89 2.68
C LYS A 97 0.81 -12.18 1.74
N GLY A 98 1.41 -11.09 2.21
CA GLY A 98 2.46 -10.35 1.51
C GLY A 98 2.06 -8.99 0.94
N PHE A 99 0.76 -8.69 0.89
CA PHE A 99 0.23 -7.38 0.49
C PHE A 99 0.11 -6.44 1.69
N LEU A 100 -0.21 -5.18 1.40
CA LEU A 100 -0.62 -4.24 2.43
C LEU A 100 -2.07 -4.55 2.80
N ASN A 101 -2.32 -4.73 4.09
CA ASN A 101 -3.59 -5.22 4.62
C ASN A 101 -4.27 -4.19 5.51
N GLY A 102 -3.75 -2.97 5.62
CA GLY A 102 -4.33 -1.97 6.51
C GLY A 102 -3.54 -0.69 6.68
N VAL A 103 -4.06 0.18 7.54
CA VAL A 103 -3.45 1.45 7.96
C VAL A 103 -3.50 1.54 9.48
N LEU A 104 -2.45 2.10 10.08
CA LEU A 104 -2.41 2.42 11.50
C LEU A 104 -3.22 3.70 11.75
N LEU A 105 -4.16 3.68 12.70
CA LEU A 105 -4.95 4.85 13.10
C LEU A 105 -4.32 5.55 14.30
N GLU A 106 -3.96 4.77 15.30
CA GLU A 106 -3.47 5.29 16.57
C GLU A 106 -2.60 4.24 17.26
N TYR A 107 -1.59 4.69 17.99
CA TYR A 107 -0.90 3.85 18.97
C TYR A 107 -0.35 4.70 20.11
N ARG A 108 -0.21 4.09 21.29
CA ARG A 108 0.49 4.68 22.42
C ARG A 108 1.87 4.08 22.57
N ASN A 109 2.88 4.92 22.73
CA ASN A 109 4.23 4.48 23.07
C ASN A 109 4.83 5.42 24.13
N SER A 110 5.37 4.84 25.20
CA SER A 110 6.07 5.60 26.25
C SER A 110 5.26 6.80 26.80
N GLY A 111 3.95 6.61 26.98
CA GLY A 111 3.04 7.66 27.47
C GLY A 111 2.60 8.70 26.43
N SER A 112 3.16 8.69 25.22
CA SER A 112 2.74 9.56 24.11
C SER A 112 1.71 8.86 23.22
N ILE A 113 0.69 9.60 22.78
CA ILE A 113 -0.31 9.13 21.83
C ILE A 113 0.07 9.63 20.43
N HIS A 114 0.11 8.72 19.48
CA HIS A 114 0.42 8.99 18.09
C HIS A 114 -0.81 8.68 17.24
N THR A 115 -1.39 9.70 16.60
CA THR A 115 -2.62 9.58 15.79
C THR A 115 -2.35 9.87 14.32
N ASN A 116 -3.00 9.10 13.46
CA ASN A 116 -3.01 9.29 12.03
C ASN A 116 -4.00 10.39 11.65
N LYS A 117 -3.50 11.63 11.57
CA LYS A 117 -4.32 12.79 11.21
C LYS A 117 -4.76 12.77 9.74
N GLU A 118 -4.03 12.08 8.88
CA GLU A 118 -4.29 12.02 7.44
C GLU A 118 -5.42 11.04 7.09
N PHE A 119 -5.59 9.98 7.89
CA PHE A 119 -6.58 8.92 7.70
C PHE A 119 -7.83 9.06 8.59
N ALA A 120 -8.05 10.22 9.22
CA ALA A 120 -9.11 10.42 10.23
C ALA A 120 -10.57 10.19 9.76
N HIS A 121 -10.83 10.02 8.45
CA HIS A 121 -12.14 9.71 7.89
C HIS A 121 -12.04 8.40 7.08
N PRO A 122 -12.32 7.23 7.68
CA PRO A 122 -11.92 5.94 7.12
C PRO A 122 -12.79 5.45 5.95
N GLU A 123 -14.04 5.91 5.80
CA GLU A 123 -15.01 5.33 4.87
C GLU A 123 -14.50 5.31 3.41
N GLY A 124 -14.20 4.11 2.91
CA GLY A 124 -13.80 3.89 1.52
C GLY A 124 -12.40 4.40 1.18
N ARG A 125 -11.63 4.89 2.15
CA ARG A 125 -10.27 5.40 1.94
C ARG A 125 -9.20 4.33 2.05
N LEU A 126 -9.46 3.21 2.72
CA LEU A 126 -8.43 2.19 2.89
C LEU A 126 -8.08 1.58 1.52
N ILE A 127 -9.06 1.32 0.66
CA ILE A 127 -8.78 0.79 -0.69
C ILE A 127 -7.92 1.76 -1.51
N GLU A 128 -8.15 3.07 -1.42
CA GLU A 128 -7.36 4.08 -2.14
C GLU A 128 -5.89 4.05 -1.72
N VAL A 129 -5.64 3.94 -0.41
CA VAL A 129 -4.29 3.86 0.14
C VAL A 129 -3.61 2.56 -0.26
N LEU A 130 -4.31 1.43 -0.16
CA LEU A 130 -3.73 0.12 -0.46
C LEU A 130 -3.54 -0.12 -1.97
N ALA A 131 -4.37 0.51 -2.82
CA ALA A 131 -4.32 0.42 -4.27
C ALA A 131 -3.37 1.45 -4.91
N GLN A 132 -2.67 2.31 -4.15
CA GLN A 132 -1.73 3.28 -4.70
C GLN A 132 -0.72 2.70 -5.72
N PRO A 133 -0.10 1.51 -5.49
CA PRO A 133 0.78 0.89 -6.48
C PRO A 133 0.06 0.53 -7.79
N ALA A 134 -1.19 0.08 -7.71
CA ALA A 134 -2.01 -0.24 -8.86
C ALA A 134 -2.39 1.02 -9.65
N ILE A 135 -2.76 2.10 -8.94
CA ILE A 135 -3.10 3.41 -9.53
C ILE A 135 -1.89 4.01 -10.24
N PHE A 136 -0.72 3.95 -9.61
CA PHE A 136 0.53 4.43 -10.23
C PHE A 136 0.84 3.68 -11.53
N SER A 137 0.77 2.34 -11.48
CA SER A 137 1.00 1.49 -12.65
C SER A 137 -0.02 1.75 -13.77
N LEU A 138 -1.29 1.98 -13.42
CA LEU A 138 -2.34 2.33 -14.37
C LEU A 138 -2.06 3.66 -15.08
N LYS A 139 -1.76 4.71 -14.31
CA LYS A 139 -1.45 6.05 -14.85
C LYS A 139 -0.28 5.99 -15.81
N LEU A 140 0.79 5.27 -15.44
CA LEU A 140 1.98 5.12 -16.27
C LEU A 140 1.68 4.31 -17.54
N GLY A 141 0.85 3.26 -17.44
CA GLY A 141 0.37 2.49 -18.59
C GLY A 141 -0.41 3.36 -19.58
N ILE A 142 -1.37 4.15 -19.10
CA ILE A 142 -2.18 5.06 -19.93
C ILE A 142 -1.29 6.13 -20.59
N LEU A 143 -0.37 6.73 -19.82
CA LEU A 143 0.56 7.74 -20.32
C LEU A 143 1.41 7.19 -21.48
N LEU A 144 1.84 5.94 -21.40
CA LEU A 144 2.61 5.29 -22.48
C LEU A 144 1.73 4.85 -23.66
N LEU A 145 0.47 4.50 -23.40
CA LEU A 145 -0.48 4.04 -24.42
C LEU A 145 -0.89 5.16 -25.39
N LEU A 146 -1.16 6.36 -24.88
CA LEU A 146 -1.56 7.51 -25.71
C LEU A 146 -0.58 7.83 -26.86
N PRO A 147 0.73 8.04 -26.62
CA PRO A 147 1.70 8.26 -27.70
C PRO A 147 1.90 7.00 -28.55
N ALA A 148 1.76 5.81 -27.97
CA ALA A 148 1.86 4.55 -28.72
C ALA A 148 0.71 4.35 -29.71
N ILE A 149 -0.51 4.78 -29.37
CA ILE A 149 -1.67 4.81 -30.28
C ILE A 149 -1.47 5.87 -31.36
N PHE A 150 -1.07 7.10 -30.97
CA PHE A 150 -0.82 8.18 -31.93
C PHE A 150 0.25 7.80 -32.97
N LEU A 151 1.37 7.20 -32.53
CA LEU A 151 2.42 6.72 -33.42
C LEU A 151 1.97 5.55 -34.31
N ARG A 152 0.98 4.76 -33.89
CA ARG A 152 0.38 3.70 -34.72
C ARG A 152 -0.49 4.31 -35.82
N LEU A 153 -1.35 5.26 -35.44
CA LEU A 153 -2.28 5.93 -36.35
C LEU A 153 -1.53 6.74 -37.42
N LYS A 154 -0.45 7.44 -37.06
CA LYS A 154 0.40 8.18 -38.03
C LYS A 154 1.15 7.26 -39.01
N ARG A 155 1.26 5.97 -38.70
CA ARG A 155 1.95 4.98 -39.55
C ARG A 155 1.00 4.27 -40.52
N MET A 156 -0.32 4.37 -40.29
CA MET A 156 -1.35 4.01 -41.25
C MET A 156 -1.58 5.17 -42.20
#